data_AF-A0A368GP23-F1
#
_entry.id   AF-A0A368GP23-F1
#
_cell.length_a   1.000
_cell.length_b   1.000
_cell.length_c   1.000
_cell.angle_alpha   90.00
_cell.angle_beta   90.00
_cell.angle_gamma   90.00
#
_symmetry.space_group_name_H-M   'P 1'
#
loop_
_entity.id
_entity.type
_entity.pdbx_description
1 polymer ?
#
loop_
_entity_poly.entity_id
_entity_poly.type
_entity_poly.pdbx_seq_one_letter_code
_entity_poly.pdbx_strand_id
1 'polypeptide(L)'
;MAKIKGKLSALKSKIMKKLKLTKKQQEDLDKRMKNVTEIEHDHKNPMGDSIFDVNLKSNVASTLYQSDIMLSKEQATEILDEPERSKRQAFRDHNYPLTIWQNGVYFHFHETARK
;
A
#
# COMPACT_ATOMS: atom_id res chain seq x y z
N MET A 1 3.36 16.91 24.94
CA MET A 1 3.75 15.65 24.25
C MET A 1 3.62 14.37 25.10
N ALA A 2 4.04 14.34 26.37
CA ALA A 2 4.02 13.12 27.21
C ALA A 2 2.64 12.44 27.36
N LYS A 3 1.55 13.21 27.49
CA LYS A 3 0.17 12.67 27.59
C LYS A 3 -0.29 11.92 26.33
N ILE A 4 0.16 12.33 25.14
CA ILE A 4 -0.20 11.69 23.86
C ILE A 4 0.53 10.34 23.73
N LYS A 5 1.83 10.31 24.05
CA LYS A 5 2.64 9.08 24.07
C LYS A 5 2.05 8.01 25.00
N GLY A 6 1.57 8.41 26.19
CA GLY A 6 0.90 7.50 27.13
C GLY A 6 -0.40 6.91 26.58
N LYS A 7 -1.25 7.74 25.96
CA LYS A 7 -2.48 7.28 25.29
C LYS A 7 -2.19 6.31 24.14
N LEU A 8 -1.15 6.59 23.35
CA LEU A 8 -0.73 5.72 22.24
C LEU A 8 -0.26 4.35 22.73
N SER A 9 0.50 4.30 23.84
CA SER A 9 0.97 3.03 24.41
C SER A 9 -0.19 2.20 24.96
N ALA A 10 -1.16 2.84 25.63
CA ALA A 10 -2.38 2.20 26.11
C ALA A 10 -3.19 1.60 24.94
N LEU A 11 -3.34 2.37 23.85
CA LEU A 11 -4.01 1.90 22.64
C LEU A 11 -3.28 0.69 22.03
N LYS A 12 -1.95 0.75 21.90
CA LYS A 12 -1.11 -0.37 21.42
C LYS A 12 -1.36 -1.62 22.25
N SER A 13 -1.36 -1.52 23.57
CA SER A 13 -1.60 -2.67 24.46
C SER A 13 -3.00 -3.28 24.27
N LYS A 14 -4.02 -2.45 24.06
CA LYS A 14 -5.41 -2.89 23.83
C LYS A 14 -5.54 -3.60 22.49
N ILE A 15 -4.88 -3.09 21.45
CA ILE A 15 -4.82 -3.71 20.13
C ILE A 15 -4.12 -5.07 20.22
N MET A 16 -2.94 -5.14 20.84
CA MET A 16 -2.20 -6.39 21.00
C MET A 16 -2.99 -7.46 21.76
N LYS A 17 -3.77 -7.07 22.79
CA LYS A 17 -4.68 -8.00 23.49
C LYS A 17 -5.79 -8.53 22.58
N LYS A 18 -6.34 -7.72 21.68
CA LYS A 18 -7.37 -8.14 20.71
C LYS A 18 -6.80 -9.00 19.58
N LEU A 19 -5.57 -8.73 19.16
CA LEU A 19 -4.90 -9.48 18.10
C LEU A 19 -4.37 -10.83 18.58
N LYS A 20 -4.22 -11.02 19.90
CA LYS A 20 -3.76 -12.29 20.47
C LYS A 20 -4.80 -13.38 20.20
N LEU A 21 -4.38 -14.41 19.46
CA LEU A 21 -5.22 -15.56 19.13
C LEU A 21 -5.61 -16.33 20.40
N THR A 22 -6.86 -16.79 20.44
CA THR A 22 -7.29 -17.78 21.43
C THR A 22 -6.66 -19.14 21.12
N LYS A 23 -6.58 -20.02 22.11
CA LYS A 23 -5.99 -21.36 21.93
C LYS A 23 -6.64 -22.14 20.77
N LYS A 24 -7.97 -22.06 20.65
CA LYS A 24 -8.73 -22.68 19.56
C LYS A 24 -8.38 -22.09 18.18
N GLN A 25 -8.20 -20.77 18.09
CA GLN A 25 -7.82 -20.10 16.83
C GLN A 25 -6.38 -20.44 16.45
N GLN A 26 -5.48 -20.58 17.42
CA GLN A 26 -4.11 -21.02 17.17
C GLN A 26 -4.10 -22.45 16.62
N GLU A 27 -4.84 -23.38 17.23
CA GLU A 27 -4.95 -24.76 16.75
C GLU A 27 -5.56 -24.85 15.35
N ASP A 28 -6.53 -23.99 15.00
CA ASP A 28 -7.09 -23.91 13.64
C ASP A 28 -6.07 -23.35 12.64
N LEU A 29 -5.32 -22.31 13.04
CA LEU A 29 -4.25 -21.73 12.23
C LEU A 29 -3.15 -22.77 11.95
N ASP A 30 -2.71 -23.50 12.97
CA ASP A 30 -1.69 -24.54 12.84
C ASP A 30 -2.14 -25.67 11.88
N LYS A 31 -3.43 -26.04 11.89
CA LYS A 31 -3.98 -27.01 10.94
C LYS A 31 -3.98 -26.48 9.50
N ARG A 32 -4.30 -25.19 9.30
CA ARG A 32 -4.28 -24.55 7.96
C ARG A 32 -2.87 -24.38 7.44
N MET A 33 -1.92 -23.99 8.30
CA MET A 33 -0.51 -23.79 7.95
C MET A 33 0.15 -25.08 7.46
N LYS A 34 -0.28 -26.26 7.93
CA LYS A 34 0.21 -27.56 7.40
C LYS A 34 -0.09 -27.78 5.92
N ASN A 35 -1.13 -27.14 5.39
CA ASN A 35 -1.52 -27.23 3.98
C ASN A 35 -0.92 -26.10 3.14
N VAL A 36 -0.24 -25.14 3.75
CA VAL A 36 0.46 -24.07 3.05
C VAL A 36 1.84 -24.60 2.68
N THR A 37 2.08 -24.76 1.39
CA THR A 37 3.41 -25.06 0.88
C THR A 37 4.28 -23.82 1.04
N GLU A 38 5.45 -23.95 1.68
CA GLU A 38 6.45 -22.89 1.64
C GLU A 38 6.92 -22.73 0.20
N ILE A 39 6.62 -21.57 -0.38
CA ILE A 39 7.16 -21.19 -1.68
C ILE A 39 8.54 -20.60 -1.41
N GLU A 40 9.59 -21.36 -1.72
CA GLU A 40 10.95 -20.83 -1.73
C GLU A 40 11.07 -19.79 -2.84
N HIS A 41 11.28 -18.53 -2.45
CA HIS A 41 11.61 -17.45 -3.37
C HIS A 41 13.14 -17.43 -3.50
N ASP A 42 13.63 -18.09 -4.55
CA ASP A 42 15.05 -18.17 -4.95
C ASP A 42 15.68 -16.77 -5.07
N HIS A 43 14.97 -15.83 -5.69
CA HIS A 43 15.48 -14.48 -5.95
C HIS A 43 14.78 -13.44 -5.06
N LYS A 44 15.29 -13.21 -3.85
CA LYS A 44 14.88 -12.08 -3.01
C LYS A 44 15.66 -10.84 -3.42
N ASN A 45 14.97 -9.81 -3.89
CA ASN A 45 15.62 -8.55 -4.22
C ASN A 45 16.10 -7.87 -2.92
N PRO A 46 17.34 -7.37 -2.84
CA PRO A 46 17.82 -6.59 -1.69
C PRO A 46 16.92 -5.39 -1.36
N MET A 47 16.24 -4.82 -2.35
CA MET A 47 15.28 -3.73 -2.21
C MET A 47 13.88 -4.20 -1.77
N GLY A 48 13.69 -5.50 -1.54
CA GLY A 48 12.40 -6.11 -1.22
C GLY A 48 11.63 -6.49 -2.48
N ASP A 49 10.66 -7.38 -2.29
CA ASP A 49 9.92 -7.99 -3.39
C ASP A 49 8.56 -7.34 -3.61
N SER A 50 8.09 -6.51 -2.66
CA SER A 50 6.88 -5.71 -2.81
C SER A 50 7.21 -4.27 -3.25
N ILE A 51 6.30 -3.67 -4.04
CA ILE A 51 6.40 -2.25 -4.44
C ILE A 51 6.54 -1.35 -3.21
N PHE A 52 5.81 -1.67 -2.14
CA PHE A 52 5.89 -0.95 -0.87
C PHE A 52 7.31 -0.98 -0.29
N ASP A 53 7.93 -2.16 -0.21
CA ASP A 53 9.29 -2.31 0.33
C ASP A 53 10.32 -1.57 -0.52
N VAL A 54 10.21 -1.68 -1.85
CA VAL A 54 11.10 -1.02 -2.80
C VAL A 54 11.00 0.50 -2.65
N ASN A 55 9.79 1.04 -2.62
CA ASN A 55 9.56 2.49 -2.51
C ASN A 55 9.92 3.02 -1.12
N LEU A 56 9.76 2.20 -0.08
CA LEU A 56 10.18 2.54 1.28
C LEU A 56 11.70 2.62 1.38
N LYS A 57 12.42 1.60 0.89
CA LYS A 57 13.90 1.59 0.88
C LYS A 57 14.50 2.65 -0.04
N SER A 58 13.77 3.02 -1.09
CA SER A 58 14.15 4.11 -2.01
C SER A 58 13.80 5.50 -1.48
N ASN A 59 13.22 5.61 -0.27
CA ASN A 59 12.82 6.88 0.37
C ASN A 59 11.81 7.72 -0.44
N VAL A 60 11.03 7.11 -1.32
CA VAL A 60 9.98 7.79 -2.11
C VAL A 60 8.57 7.52 -1.58
N ALA A 61 8.41 6.54 -0.69
CA ALA A 61 7.11 6.11 -0.18
C ALA A 61 6.28 7.23 0.49
N SER A 62 6.92 8.24 1.10
CA SER A 62 6.23 9.36 1.75
C SER A 62 5.69 10.40 0.77
N THR A 63 6.25 10.46 -0.43
CA THR A 63 5.86 11.42 -1.48
C THR A 63 4.73 10.85 -2.34
N LEU A 64 4.60 9.53 -2.40
CA LEU A 64 3.60 8.83 -3.18
C LEU A 64 2.35 8.55 -2.35
N TYR A 65 1.17 8.75 -2.93
CA TYR A 65 -0.08 8.34 -2.33
C TYR A 65 -0.16 6.81 -2.25
N GLN A 66 -0.48 6.30 -1.07
CA GLN A 66 -0.45 4.85 -0.78
C GLN A 66 0.88 4.18 -1.17
N SER A 67 1.96 4.96 -1.16
CA SER A 67 3.34 4.55 -1.45
C SER A 67 3.60 4.06 -2.88
N ASP A 68 2.65 4.15 -3.81
CA ASP A 68 2.82 3.68 -5.19
C ASP A 68 2.22 4.58 -6.28
N ILE A 69 1.39 5.57 -5.92
CA ILE A 69 0.75 6.47 -6.88
C ILE A 69 1.30 7.89 -6.77
N MET A 70 1.76 8.43 -7.90
CA MET A 70 2.03 9.86 -8.03
C MET A 70 0.73 10.58 -8.41
N LEU A 71 0.30 11.52 -7.58
CA LEU A 71 -0.91 12.31 -7.82
C LEU A 71 -0.58 13.63 -8.53
N SER A 72 -1.48 14.07 -9.41
CA SER A 72 -1.49 15.47 -9.83
C SER A 72 -1.92 16.37 -8.67
N LYS A 73 -1.66 17.68 -8.79
CA LYS A 73 -2.09 18.66 -7.78
C LYS A 73 -3.61 18.64 -7.58
N GLU A 74 -4.37 18.54 -8.66
CA GLU A 74 -5.84 18.51 -8.66
C GLU A 74 -6.39 17.24 -7.99
N GLN A 75 -5.78 16.08 -8.28
CA GLN A 75 -6.14 14.82 -7.62
C GLN A 75 -5.84 14.85 -6.11
N ALA A 76 -4.71 15.45 -5.73
CA ALA A 76 -4.34 15.58 -4.32
C ALA A 76 -5.32 16.48 -3.55
N THR A 77 -5.77 17.59 -4.15
CA THR A 77 -6.79 18.46 -3.53
C THR A 77 -8.12 17.76 -3.34
N GLU A 78 -8.58 17.01 -4.34
CA GLU A 78 -9.85 16.27 -4.25
C GLU A 78 -9.81 15.18 -3.16
N ILE A 79 -8.69 14.48 -3.01
CA ILE A 79 -8.53 13.45 -1.97
C ILE A 79 -8.50 14.07 -0.56
N LEU A 80 -7.98 15.29 -0.39
CA LEU A 80 -8.01 15.99 0.89
C LEU A 80 -9.44 16.38 1.29
N ASP A 81 -10.28 16.73 0.31
CA ASP A 81 -11.68 17.10 0.53
C ASP A 81 -12.57 15.86 0.80
N GLU A 82 -12.18 14.67 0.30
CA GLU A 82 -12.85 13.39 0.53
C GLU A 82 -11.94 12.34 1.24
N PRO A 83 -11.67 12.48 2.55
CA PRO A 83 -10.74 11.58 3.25
C PRO A 83 -11.26 10.13 3.38
N GLU A 84 -12.57 9.90 3.28
CA GLU A 84 -13.19 8.57 3.33
C GLU A 84 -13.57 8.02 1.95
N ARG A 85 -12.65 8.06 0.98
CA ARG A 85 -12.85 7.30 -0.28
C ARG A 85 -12.84 5.80 -0.01
N SER A 86 -14.04 5.20 0.00
CA SER A 86 -14.23 3.75 0.21
C SER A 86 -13.61 2.88 -0.88
N LYS A 87 -13.37 3.42 -2.08
CA LYS A 87 -12.71 2.73 -3.21
C LYS A 87 -11.89 3.70 -4.05
N ARG A 88 -10.78 3.22 -4.62
CA ARG A 88 -10.04 3.92 -5.69
C ARG A 88 -10.97 4.06 -6.89
N GLN A 89 -11.45 5.27 -7.17
CA GLN A 89 -12.23 5.58 -8.38
C GLN A 89 -11.33 6.29 -9.38
N ALA A 90 -11.64 6.14 -10.67
CA ALA A 90 -10.99 6.93 -11.71
C ALA A 90 -11.25 8.43 -11.45
N PHE A 91 -10.21 9.25 -11.59
CA PHE A 91 -10.34 10.69 -11.53
C PHE A 91 -11.31 11.16 -12.63
N ARG A 92 -12.36 11.88 -12.25
CA ARG A 92 -13.37 12.42 -13.15
C ARG A 92 -13.42 13.93 -12.99
N ASP A 93 -12.71 14.62 -13.86
CA ASP A 93 -12.77 16.07 -13.95
C ASP A 93 -13.91 16.53 -14.86
N HIS A 94 -14.08 17.85 -14.98
CA HIS A 94 -15.09 18.44 -15.85
C HIS A 94 -14.87 18.13 -17.34
N ASN A 95 -13.64 17.73 -17.73
CA ASN A 95 -13.32 17.36 -19.11
C ASN A 95 -13.53 15.87 -19.38
N TYR A 96 -13.88 15.05 -18.38
CA TYR A 96 -14.13 13.63 -18.59
C TYR A 96 -15.20 13.41 -19.69
N PRO A 97 -14.99 12.51 -20.67
CA PRO A 97 -13.92 11.51 -20.80
C PRO A 97 -12.74 11.94 -21.68
N LEU A 98 -12.51 13.23 -21.92
CA LEU A 98 -11.35 13.70 -22.69
C LEU A 98 -10.02 13.49 -21.94
N THR A 99 -10.07 13.26 -20.63
CA THR A 99 -8.91 12.99 -19.76
C THR A 99 -8.58 11.51 -19.60
N ILE A 100 -9.29 10.61 -20.29
CA ILE A 100 -8.92 9.20 -20.39
C ILE A 100 -8.24 8.90 -21.73
N TRP A 101 -7.50 7.80 -21.77
CA TRP A 101 -6.82 7.32 -22.97
C TRP A 101 -7.84 6.79 -24.01
N GLN A 102 -8.24 7.62 -24.96
CA GLN A 102 -9.31 7.25 -25.93
C GLN A 102 -8.88 6.22 -26.97
N ASN A 103 -7.63 6.32 -27.45
CA ASN A 103 -7.10 5.47 -28.53
C ASN A 103 -5.87 4.67 -28.08
N GLY A 104 -5.80 4.34 -26.79
CA GLY A 104 -4.65 3.71 -26.15
C GLY A 104 -3.61 4.72 -25.64
N VAL A 105 -2.45 4.19 -25.23
CA VAL A 105 -1.36 4.96 -24.63
C VAL A 105 -0.12 4.83 -25.51
N TYR A 106 0.41 5.97 -25.96
CA TYR A 106 1.72 6.00 -26.58
C TYR A 106 2.79 5.86 -25.50
N PHE A 107 3.71 4.92 -25.68
CA PHE A 107 4.81 4.68 -24.75
C PHE A 107 6.10 4.44 -25.52
N HIS A 108 7.23 4.69 -24.86
CA HIS A 108 8.54 4.27 -25.33
C HIS A 108 9.38 3.83 -24.13
N PHE A 109 10.36 2.97 -24.37
CA PHE A 109 11.35 2.61 -23.36
C PHE A 109 12.47 3.64 -23.38
N HIS A 110 12.82 4.19 -22.21
CA HIS A 110 13.99 5.04 -22.06
C HIS A 110 15.28 4.24 -22.28
N GLU A 111 16.39 4.90 -22.64
CA GLU A 111 17.67 4.22 -22.91
C GLU A 111 18.16 3.41 -21.72
N THR A 112 17.93 3.91 -20.50
CA THR A 112 18.25 3.22 -19.23
C THR A 112 17.44 1.93 -19.01
N ALA A 113 16.40 1.68 -19.80
CA ALA A 113 15.62 0.45 -19.77
C ALA A 113 16.11 -0.58 -20.81
N ARG A 114 17.10 -0.26 -21.65
CA ARG A 114 17.78 -1.22 -22.52
C ARG A 114 18.84 -1.95 -21.69
N LYS A 115 18.77 -3.29 -21.67
CA LYS A 115 19.76 -4.16 -21.02
C LYS A 115 21.12 -4.09 -21.71
#